data_AF-A0A4W5QUH6-F1
#
_entry.id   AF-A0A4W5QUH6-F1
#
_cell.length_a   1.000
_cell.length_b   1.000
_cell.length_c   1.000
_cell.angle_alpha   90.00
_cell.angle_beta   90.00
_cell.angle_gamma   90.00
#
_symmetry.space_group_name_H-M   'P 1'
#
loop_
_entity.id
_entity.type
_entity.pdbx_description
1 polymer ?
#
loop_
_entity_poly.entity_id
_entity_poly.type
_entity_poly.pdbx_seq_one_letter_code
_entity_poly.pdbx_strand_id
1 'polypeptide(L)'
;MGTGDYICVTVHGGAPWGFSLREGEGDAYRRLQVYQVEGGGHASLAGICEGDEVVSLNGESCGELSLPKAYALIDASVDCLQLLVKR
;
A
#
# COMPACT_ATOMS: atom_id res chain seq x y z
N MET A 1 9.31 -19.09 -13.99
CA MET A 1 9.63 -18.72 -12.59
C MET A 1 9.29 -17.24 -12.44
N GLY A 2 8.06 -16.92 -12.03
CA GLY A 2 7.60 -15.53 -11.98
C GLY A 2 8.23 -14.82 -10.79
N THR A 3 9.29 -14.06 -11.02
CA THR A 3 9.69 -13.00 -10.12
C THR A 3 8.59 -11.95 -10.20
N GLY A 4 7.66 -11.94 -9.23
CA GLY A 4 6.71 -10.82 -9.14
C GLY A 4 7.53 -9.55 -8.97
N ASP A 5 7.28 -8.54 -9.78
CA ASP A 5 8.06 -7.32 -9.77
C ASP A 5 7.60 -6.49 -8.57
N TYR A 6 8.51 -6.32 -7.60
CA TYR A 6 8.29 -5.48 -6.44
C TYR A 6 8.64 -4.05 -6.78
N ILE A 7 7.70 -3.14 -6.60
CA ILE A 7 7.85 -1.72 -6.93
C ILE A 7 7.74 -0.93 -5.63
N CYS A 8 8.79 -0.15 -5.35
CA CYS A 8 8.77 0.83 -4.27
C CYS A 8 8.18 2.13 -4.80
N VAL A 9 7.07 2.57 -4.20
CA VAL A 9 6.35 3.78 -4.54
C VAL A 9 6.43 4.74 -3.37
N THR A 10 6.94 5.94 -3.61
CA THR A 10 6.97 7.00 -2.61
C THR A 10 5.93 8.04 -2.95
N VAL A 11 4.92 8.16 -2.10
CA VAL A 11 3.86 9.15 -2.22
C VAL A 11 4.27 10.39 -1.44
N HIS A 12 4.19 11.55 -2.07
CA HIS A 12 4.50 12.85 -1.46
C HIS A 12 3.22 13.69 -1.40
N GLY A 13 3.07 14.55 -0.39
CA GLY A 13 1.95 15.49 -0.29
C GLY A 13 1.07 15.36 0.95
N GLY A 14 1.37 14.39 1.83
CA GLY A 14 0.69 14.19 3.10
C GLY A 14 -0.68 13.53 3.00
N ALA A 15 -1.21 13.12 4.15
CA ALA A 15 -2.53 12.51 4.25
C ALA A 15 -3.65 13.56 4.03
N PRO A 16 -4.78 13.20 3.36
CA PRO A 16 -5.10 11.88 2.84
C PRO A 16 -4.38 11.57 1.53
N TRP A 17 -3.83 10.36 1.44
CA TRP A 17 -3.02 9.91 0.31
C TRP A 17 -3.85 9.55 -0.95
N GLY A 18 -5.16 9.33 -0.79
CA GLY A 18 -6.07 9.03 -1.90
C GLY A 18 -6.06 7.56 -2.33
N PHE A 19 -5.89 6.61 -1.41
CA PHE A 19 -6.08 5.18 -1.70
C PHE A 19 -6.65 4.45 -0.47
N SER A 20 -7.25 3.29 -0.73
CA SER A 20 -7.84 2.41 0.28
C SER A 20 -7.25 1.02 0.17
N LEU A 21 -6.94 0.41 1.31
CA LEU A 21 -6.48 -0.96 1.45
C LEU A 21 -7.62 -1.87 1.92
N ARG A 22 -7.57 -3.13 1.48
CA ARG A 22 -8.36 -4.24 2.02
C ARG A 22 -7.47 -5.42 2.37
N GLU A 23 -7.92 -6.27 3.28
CA GLU A 23 -7.30 -7.59 3.48
C GLU A 23 -7.77 -8.50 2.35
N GLY A 24 -6.82 -9.06 1.62
CA GLY A 24 -7.07 -10.10 0.63
C GLY A 24 -7.55 -11.37 1.32
N GLU A 25 -8.60 -11.97 0.77
CA GLU A 25 -9.15 -13.24 1.24
C GLU A 25 -8.32 -14.40 0.65
N GLY A 26 -7.55 -15.09 1.48
CA GLY A 26 -6.70 -16.20 1.06
C GLY A 26 -6.03 -16.93 2.22
N ASP A 27 -6.08 -18.26 2.18
CA ASP A 27 -5.78 -19.20 3.27
C ASP A 27 -4.33 -19.15 3.81
N ALA A 28 -3.40 -18.50 3.10
CA ALA A 28 -1.96 -18.64 3.36
C ALA A 28 -1.25 -17.39 3.91
N TYR A 29 -1.85 -16.19 3.88
CA TYR A 29 -1.23 -14.97 4.44
C TYR A 29 -2.23 -13.82 4.31
N ARG A 30 -2.46 -13.03 5.37
CA ARG A 30 -3.28 -11.80 5.28
C ARG A 30 -2.51 -10.77 4.46
N ARG A 31 -2.76 -10.73 3.15
CA ARG A 31 -2.08 -9.79 2.24
C ARG A 31 -2.90 -8.54 2.12
N LEU A 32 -2.27 -7.38 2.28
CA LEU A 32 -2.94 -6.11 2.07
C LEU A 32 -2.95 -5.81 0.58
N GLN A 33 -4.11 -5.47 0.04
CA GLN A 33 -4.26 -5.14 -1.37
C GLN A 33 -4.94 -3.79 -1.52
N VAL A 34 -4.48 -3.01 -2.49
CA VAL A 34 -5.12 -1.74 -2.84
C VAL A 34 -6.48 -2.05 -3.44
N TYR A 35 -7.53 -1.67 -2.72
CA TYR A 35 -8.92 -1.87 -3.13
C TYR A 35 -9.38 -0.78 -4.08
N GLN A 36 -9.01 0.46 -3.79
CA GLN A 36 -9.47 1.63 -4.51
C GLN A 36 -8.40 2.71 -4.49
N VAL A 37 -8.24 3.41 -5.61
CA VAL A 37 -7.35 4.56 -5.72
C VAL A 37 -8.16 5.75 -6.24
N GLU A 38 -8.02 6.89 -5.58
CA GLU A 38 -8.66 8.13 -6.00
C GLU A 38 -7.89 8.71 -7.20
N GLY A 39 -8.60 8.83 -8.34
CA GLY A 39 -8.03 9.37 -9.56
C GLY A 39 -7.59 10.83 -9.38
N GLY A 40 -6.31 11.10 -9.61
CA GLY A 40 -5.72 12.44 -9.41
C GLY A 40 -5.24 12.72 -7.98
N GLY A 41 -5.41 11.76 -7.04
CA GLY A 41 -4.83 11.83 -5.71
C GLY A 41 -3.33 11.52 -5.69
N HIS A 42 -2.68 11.80 -4.56
CA HIS A 42 -1.22 11.61 -4.41
C HIS A 42 -0.78 10.17 -4.73
N ALA A 43 -1.53 9.17 -4.27
CA ALA A 43 -1.23 7.76 -4.54
C ALA A 43 -1.32 7.42 -6.04
N SER A 44 -2.35 7.91 -6.74
CA SER A 44 -2.49 7.72 -8.19
C SER A 44 -1.34 8.36 -8.95
N LEU A 45 -0.95 9.59 -8.57
CA LEU A 45 0.18 10.31 -9.16
C LEU A 45 1.52 9.63 -8.89
N ALA A 46 1.67 8.98 -7.74
CA ALA A 46 2.84 8.19 -7.39
C ALA A 46 2.91 6.85 -8.14
N GLY A 47 1.81 6.41 -8.77
CA GLY A 47 1.74 5.18 -9.55
C GLY A 47 1.11 3.99 -8.83
N ILE A 48 0.48 4.20 -7.66
CA ILE A 48 -0.33 3.18 -6.99
C ILE A 48 -1.55 2.87 -7.86
N CYS A 49 -1.79 1.59 -8.09
CA CYS A 49 -2.91 1.09 -8.88
C CYS A 49 -3.82 0.19 -8.05
N GLU A 50 -5.10 0.13 -8.44
CA GLU A 50 -6.06 -0.81 -7.86
C GLU A 50 -5.64 -2.26 -8.17
N GLY A 51 -5.67 -3.13 -7.16
CA GLY A 51 -5.20 -4.51 -7.25
C GLY A 51 -3.74 -4.73 -6.86
N ASP A 52 -2.96 -3.68 -6.63
CA ASP A 52 -1.58 -3.81 -6.16
C ASP A 52 -1.52 -4.48 -4.77
N GLU A 53 -0.65 -5.48 -4.61
CA GLU A 53 -0.44 -6.18 -3.34
C GLU A 53 0.61 -5.43 -2.51
N VAL A 54 0.20 -4.79 -1.42
CA VAL A 54 1.09 -4.10 -0.49
C VAL A 54 1.81 -5.10 0.38
N VAL A 55 3.13 -5.17 0.21
CA VAL A 55 4.02 -6.04 0.98
C VAL A 55 4.75 -5.30 2.10
N SER A 56 4.93 -3.98 2.01
CA SER A 56 5.50 -3.17 3.09
C SER A 56 5.02 -1.71 3.06
N LEU A 57 4.93 -1.09 4.24
CA LEU A 57 4.53 0.30 4.46
C LEU A 57 5.60 0.99 5.32
N ASN A 58 6.26 2.03 4.80
CA ASN A 58 7.36 2.74 5.46
C ASN A 58 8.47 1.84 6.03
N GLY A 59 8.71 0.70 5.38
CA GLY A 59 9.69 -0.29 5.85
C GLY A 59 9.15 -1.31 6.86
N GLU A 60 7.89 -1.19 7.32
CA GLU A 60 7.20 -2.25 8.06
C GLU A 60 6.59 -3.27 7.10
N SER A 61 6.94 -4.54 7.26
CA SER A 61 6.40 -5.64 6.45
C SER A 61 4.92 -5.90 6.75
N CYS A 62 4.11 -5.99 5.70
CA CYS A 62 2.67 -6.27 5.82
C CYS A 62 2.34 -7.75 6.09
N GLY A 63 3.35 -8.63 6.06
CA GLY A 63 3.15 -10.08 6.23
C GLY A 63 2.52 -10.49 7.57
N GLU A 64 2.79 -9.74 8.63
CA GLU A 64 2.20 -9.93 9.96
C GLU A 64 1.34 -8.74 10.39
N LEU A 65 1.12 -7.79 9.47
CA LEU A 65 0.49 -6.51 9.78
C LEU A 65 -1.00 -6.56 9.46
N SER A 66 -1.84 -6.33 10.48
CA SER A 66 -3.28 -6.22 10.28
C SER A 66 -3.66 -4.91 9.57
N LEU A 67 -4.77 -4.91 8.85
CA LEU A 67 -5.34 -3.73 8.19
C LEU A 67 -5.38 -2.44 9.04
N PRO A 68 -5.91 -2.45 10.29
CA PRO A 68 -5.92 -1.24 11.11
C PRO A 68 -4.52 -0.72 11.43
N LYS A 69 -3.52 -1.61 11.57
CA LYS A 69 -2.14 -1.21 11.83
C LYS A 69 -1.49 -0.62 10.58
N ALA A 70 -1.82 -1.11 9.38
CA ALA A 70 -1.42 -0.49 8.13
C ALA A 70 -1.94 0.95 8.01
N TYR A 71 -3.22 1.16 8.28
CA TYR A 71 -3.79 2.51 8.29
C TYR A 71 -3.14 3.41 9.33
N ALA A 72 -2.79 2.88 10.52
CA ALA A 72 -2.06 3.65 11.52
C ALA A 72 -0.67 4.10 11.02
N LEU A 73 0.06 3.27 10.26
CA LEU A 73 1.34 3.66 9.65
C LEU A 73 1.18 4.70 8.55
N ILE A 74 0.12 4.56 7.75
CA ILE A 74 -0.24 5.50 6.68
C ILE A 74 -0.61 6.86 7.26
N ASP A 75 -1.37 6.89 8.35
CA ASP A 75 -1.80 8.09 9.06
C ASP A 75 -0.66 8.75 9.84
N ALA A 76 0.24 7.93 10.40
CA ALA A 76 1.47 8.42 11.04
C ALA A 76 2.45 9.08 10.05
N SER A 77 2.24 8.89 8.74
CA SER A 77 3.05 9.51 7.70
C SER A 77 2.53 10.91 7.40
N VAL A 78 3.40 11.91 7.57
CA VAL A 78 3.01 13.33 7.39
C VAL A 78 3.59 13.90 6.10
N ASP A 79 4.89 13.70 5.84
CA ASP A 79 5.56 14.31 4.68
C ASP A 79 5.55 13.42 3.44
N CYS A 80 5.81 12.13 3.63
CA CYS A 80 5.84 11.12 2.57
C CYS A 80 5.47 9.75 3.11
N LEU A 81 4.88 8.92 2.25
CA LEU A 81 4.49 7.55 2.53
C LEU A 81 5.15 6.63 1.51
N GLN A 82 5.96 5.70 1.98
CA GLN A 82 6.61 4.71 1.14
C GLN A 82 5.82 3.39 1.17
N LEU A 83 5.42 2.90 0.01
CA LEU A 83 4.76 1.61 -0.14
C LEU A 83 5.63 0.70 -1.00
N LEU A 84 5.80 -0.54 -0.58
CA LEU A 84 6.32 -1.60 -1.43
C LEU A 84 5.12 -2.42 -1.90
N VAL A 85 4.86 -2.36 -3.21
CA VAL A 85 3.78 -3.13 -3.85
C VAL A 85 4.36 -4.20 -4.76
N LYS A 86 3.59 -5.26 -4.99
CA LYS A 86 3.91 -6.35 -5.89
C LYS A 86 2.91 -6.36 -7.05
N ARG A 87 3.42 -6.35 -8.29
CA ARG A 87 2.67 -6.47 -9.54
C ARG A 87 2.90 -7.81 -10.24
#